data_AF-A0A925AD30-F1
#
_entry.id   AF-A0A925AD30-F1
#
_cell.length_a   1.000
_cell.length_b   1.000
_cell.length_c   1.000
_cell.angle_alpha   90.00
_cell.angle_beta   90.00
_cell.angle_gamma   90.00
#
_symmetry.space_group_name_H-M   'P 1'
#
loop_
_entity.id
_entity.type
_entity.pdbx_description
1 polymer ?
#
loop_
_entity_poly.entity_id
_entity_poly.type
_entity_poly.pdbx_seq_one_letter_code
_entity_poly.pdbx_strand_id
1 'polypeptide(L)'
;MNLSWSSRPDSPSLLDVAAPGHSGFAARSFAPRRNSKSALVMALLACAALSMSGCKKKEPPPVEAPPVEAPPPPPPAVVSFDSISQELQAHAAVQFASGLEVTDESLVRATVKLADALARGDASKVRALVSKPAERLIRSMESSGVWEPGMSDVEAVRVVYAGPVDESANKITMEAVVEAMGAKQGSEIPGMTPELAYQVAYIMGKSMALEISQSVDVTKFTPENSEKMMKALQEKMSELTGKFLTDSKYEAARKEIEELIANLKGNAELPAGDFLVLFAVQHKDGAELSGWGAEKAFGKWQFNNGTTVADSKPRANEFDGIGLAGFSARLAEAPKADAEAKPGEGKPEDAKPEEDQPAKEGEPGPTKKRTPAGPVNIPGGG
;
A
#
# COMPACT_ATOMS: atom_id res chain seq x y z
N MET A 1 -4.62 13.45 1.03
CA MET A 1 -4.07 14.30 -0.04
C MET A 1 -2.57 14.17 0.04
N ASN A 2 -2.03 13.16 -0.63
CA ASN A 2 -0.60 12.91 -0.63
C ASN A 2 -0.02 13.81 -1.72
N LEU A 3 0.62 14.90 -1.31
CA LEU A 3 1.05 15.99 -2.20
C LEU A 3 2.25 15.52 -3.07
N SER A 4 1.96 14.75 -4.11
CA SER A 4 2.86 14.56 -5.26
C SER A 4 2.35 15.43 -6.40
N TRP A 5 2.53 16.75 -6.30
CA TRP A 5 2.27 17.64 -7.42
C TRP A 5 3.44 17.55 -8.39
N SER A 6 3.21 16.87 -9.51
CA SER A 6 4.10 16.91 -10.66
C SER A 6 4.29 18.35 -11.12
N SER A 7 5.55 18.71 -11.33
CA SER A 7 6.00 20.02 -11.76
C SER A 7 5.23 20.48 -12.99
N ARG A 8 4.39 21.52 -12.84
CA ARG A 8 4.03 22.33 -14.02
C ARG A 8 5.26 23.14 -14.42
N PRO A 9 5.66 23.13 -15.70
CA PRO A 9 6.63 24.10 -16.21
C PRO A 9 5.96 25.48 -16.18
N ASP A 10 6.77 26.53 -16.10
CA ASP A 10 6.35 27.95 -16.09
C ASP A 10 6.04 28.53 -14.71
N SER A 11 7.10 28.72 -13.93
CA SER A 11 7.16 29.78 -12.92
C SER A 11 8.47 30.56 -13.11
N PRO A 12 8.44 31.91 -13.20
CA PRO A 12 9.63 32.71 -13.43
C PRO A 12 10.55 32.70 -12.21
N SER A 13 11.85 32.59 -12.49
CA SER A 13 12.95 32.61 -11.54
C SER A 13 12.99 33.92 -10.75
N LEU A 14 12.69 33.84 -9.46
CA LEU A 14 12.99 34.90 -8.49
C LEU A 14 14.38 34.67 -7.89
N LEU A 15 15.24 35.63 -8.18
CA LEU A 15 16.61 35.80 -7.72
C LEU A 15 16.72 36.00 -6.19
N ASP A 16 17.89 35.58 -5.70
CA ASP A 16 18.66 36.13 -4.58
C ASP A 16 17.99 36.30 -3.21
N VAL A 17 18.25 35.34 -2.32
CA VAL A 17 18.41 35.62 -0.89
C VAL A 17 19.67 34.93 -0.37
N ALA A 18 20.60 35.77 0.08
CA ALA A 18 21.92 35.43 0.59
C ALA A 18 21.88 34.61 1.89
N ALA A 19 22.84 33.68 2.01
CA ALA A 19 23.10 32.88 3.19
C ALA A 19 24.17 33.52 4.11
N PRO A 20 24.07 33.32 5.44
CA PRO A 20 25.21 33.11 6.32
C PRO A 20 25.16 31.64 6.82
N GLY A 21 26.23 30.84 6.83
CA GLY A 21 27.56 31.10 7.37
C GLY A 21 27.67 30.46 8.75
N HIS A 22 28.64 29.53 8.92
CA HIS A 22 29.07 28.82 10.16
C HIS A 22 28.44 27.44 10.38
N SER A 23 29.11 26.38 10.85
CA SER A 23 30.47 26.17 11.37
C SER A 23 30.71 24.65 11.40
N GLY A 24 31.98 24.24 11.27
CA GLY A 24 32.38 22.84 11.16
C GLY A 24 32.15 21.99 12.41
N PHE A 25 31.80 20.73 12.19
CA PHE A 25 31.83 19.69 13.21
C PHE A 25 32.82 18.60 12.80
N ALA A 26 33.72 18.31 13.73
CA ALA A 26 34.84 17.41 13.58
C ALA A 26 34.41 15.93 13.46
N ALA A 27 35.00 15.23 12.50
CA ALA A 27 34.91 13.79 12.35
C ALA A 27 35.63 13.09 13.52
N ARG A 28 34.90 12.26 14.28
CA ARG A 28 35.49 11.26 15.18
C ARG A 28 35.44 9.90 14.49
N SER A 29 36.62 9.41 14.12
CA SER A 29 36.88 8.05 13.67
C SER A 29 36.70 7.05 14.83
N PHE A 30 35.76 6.11 14.70
CA PHE A 30 35.70 4.92 15.56
C PHE A 30 36.28 3.72 14.80
N ALA A 31 37.37 3.17 15.33
CA ALA A 31 37.99 1.94 14.86
C ALA A 31 37.22 0.69 15.34
N PRO A 32 37.27 -0.43 14.60
CA PRO A 32 36.49 -1.64 14.92
C PRO A 32 37.16 -2.48 16.02
N ARG A 33 36.37 -2.95 16.99
CA ARG A 33 36.79 -4.01 17.93
C ARG A 33 36.49 -5.39 17.33
N ARG A 34 37.57 -6.15 17.10
CA ARG A 34 37.61 -7.59 16.88
C ARG A 34 37.60 -8.36 18.22
N ASN A 35 37.22 -9.64 18.13
CA ASN A 35 37.30 -10.75 19.11
C ASN A 35 36.00 -10.94 19.92
N SER A 36 35.47 -12.14 20.15
CA SER A 36 36.10 -13.47 20.23
C SER A 36 35.09 -14.61 19.99
N LYS A 37 35.64 -15.76 19.59
CA LYS A 37 35.00 -17.06 19.40
C LYS A 37 34.46 -17.68 20.70
N SER A 38 33.59 -18.69 20.51
CA SER A 38 33.25 -19.82 21.41
C SER A 38 32.13 -19.53 22.43
N ALA A 39 31.25 -20.44 22.85
CA ALA A 39 30.80 -21.79 22.49
C ALA A 39 29.84 -22.23 23.64
N LEU A 40 28.68 -22.86 23.37
CA LEU A 40 27.91 -23.84 24.20
C LEU A 40 26.43 -23.79 23.74
N VAL A 41 25.83 -24.76 23.04
CA VAL A 41 25.50 -26.18 23.39
C VAL A 41 24.32 -26.32 24.37
N MET A 42 23.16 -26.68 23.78
CA MET A 42 22.18 -27.72 24.17
C MET A 42 21.69 -27.85 25.63
N ALA A 43 20.38 -27.67 25.81
CA ALA A 43 19.57 -28.40 26.81
C ALA A 43 18.12 -28.52 26.27
N LEU A 44 17.76 -29.64 25.63
CA LEU A 44 17.14 -30.84 26.23
C LEU A 44 15.61 -30.83 26.15
N LEU A 45 15.13 -31.23 24.97
CA LEU A 45 13.79 -31.76 24.73
C LEU A 45 13.82 -33.26 25.04
N ALA A 46 13.56 -33.65 26.29
CA ALA A 46 13.44 -35.04 26.70
C ALA A 46 12.42 -35.16 27.83
N CYS A 47 11.27 -35.76 27.53
CA CYS A 47 10.50 -36.68 28.38
C CYS A 47 9.11 -36.91 27.75
N ALA A 48 9.10 -37.65 26.65
CA ALA A 48 7.95 -38.46 26.28
C ALA A 48 8.32 -39.92 26.57
N ALA A 49 7.46 -40.58 27.35
CA ALA A 49 7.38 -42.00 27.67
C ALA A 49 7.60 -42.35 29.16
N LEU A 50 6.65 -43.18 29.64
CA LEU A 50 6.60 -43.97 30.86
C LEU A 50 5.79 -43.41 32.05
N SER A 51 4.48 -43.67 32.00
CA SER A 51 3.75 -44.26 33.15
C SER A 51 2.34 -44.71 32.76
N MET A 52 2.23 -45.89 32.15
CA MET A 52 0.99 -46.68 32.15
C MET A 52 0.96 -47.55 33.41
N SER A 53 0.54 -46.97 34.53
CA SER A 53 0.22 -47.69 35.76
C SER A 53 -1.29 -47.87 35.85
N GLY A 54 -1.72 -49.13 35.90
CA GLY A 54 -3.11 -49.56 35.94
C GLY A 54 -3.88 -49.00 37.13
N CYS A 55 -4.88 -48.16 36.84
CA CYS A 55 -5.94 -47.80 37.77
C CYS A 55 -7.10 -48.78 37.64
N LYS A 56 -7.48 -49.38 38.77
CA LYS A 56 -8.71 -50.15 38.95
C LYS A 56 -9.90 -49.34 38.43
N LYS A 57 -10.72 -49.98 37.60
CA LYS A 57 -11.98 -49.43 37.07
C LYS A 57 -12.95 -49.18 38.23
N LYS A 58 -12.85 -47.99 38.82
CA LYS A 58 -13.86 -47.43 39.72
C LYS A 58 -15.03 -47.02 38.82
N GLU A 59 -16.22 -47.52 39.15
CA GLU A 59 -17.44 -47.15 38.44
C GLU A 59 -17.57 -45.62 38.50
N PRO A 60 -17.61 -44.93 37.35
CA PRO A 60 -17.67 -43.48 37.34
C PRO A 60 -18.97 -43.03 38.03
N PRO A 61 -18.92 -42.02 38.91
CA PRO A 61 -20.14 -41.37 39.35
C PRO A 61 -20.96 -40.96 38.13
N PRO A 62 -22.30 -40.94 38.21
CA PRO A 62 -23.16 -40.54 37.10
C PRO A 62 -22.60 -39.25 36.53
N VAL A 63 -22.15 -39.31 35.27
CA VAL A 63 -21.57 -38.18 34.54
C VAL A 63 -22.64 -37.10 34.59
N GLU A 64 -22.42 -36.06 35.40
CA GLU A 64 -23.21 -34.84 35.33
C GLU A 64 -23.24 -34.46 33.86
N ALA A 65 -24.45 -34.36 33.30
CA ALA A 65 -24.61 -33.99 31.89
C ALA A 65 -23.72 -32.77 31.65
N PRO A 66 -22.82 -32.80 30.63
CA PRO A 66 -21.94 -31.68 30.37
C PRO A 66 -22.79 -30.42 30.37
N PRO A 67 -22.41 -29.37 31.14
CA PRO A 67 -23.20 -28.15 31.21
C PRO A 67 -23.50 -27.74 29.78
N VAL A 68 -24.80 -27.64 29.46
CA VAL A 68 -25.26 -27.25 28.12
C VAL A 68 -24.50 -25.97 27.78
N GLU A 69 -23.56 -26.05 26.83
CA GLU A 69 -22.78 -24.89 26.44
C GLU A 69 -23.78 -23.80 26.05
N ALA A 70 -23.70 -22.66 26.73
CA ALA A 70 -24.55 -21.53 26.39
C ALA A 70 -24.36 -21.25 24.89
N PRO A 71 -25.44 -21.02 24.12
CA PRO A 71 -25.31 -20.74 22.70
C PRO A 71 -24.33 -19.59 22.51
N PRO A 72 -23.43 -19.65 21.51
CA PRO A 72 -22.45 -18.60 21.29
C PRO A 72 -23.17 -17.26 21.14
N PRO A 73 -22.62 -16.16 21.69
CA PRO A 73 -23.23 -14.85 21.57
C PRO A 73 -23.43 -14.52 20.08
N PRO A 74 -24.56 -13.88 19.70
CA PRO A 74 -24.79 -13.49 18.32
C PRO A 74 -23.67 -12.56 17.84
N PRO A 75 -23.20 -12.69 16.58
CA PRO A 75 -22.17 -11.81 16.04
C PRO A 75 -22.63 -10.34 16.11
N PRO A 76 -21.71 -9.39 16.32
CA PRO A 76 -22.05 -7.97 16.36
C PRO A 76 -22.68 -7.54 15.03
N ALA A 77 -23.69 -6.68 15.09
CA ALA A 77 -24.37 -6.19 13.90
C ALA A 77 -23.43 -5.27 13.09
N VAL A 78 -23.36 -5.51 11.78
CA VAL A 78 -22.62 -4.65 10.84
C VAL A 78 -23.42 -3.37 10.60
N VAL A 79 -22.76 -2.22 10.67
CA VAL A 79 -23.38 -0.90 10.43
C VAL A 79 -23.29 -0.56 8.94
N SER A 80 -24.43 -0.21 8.34
CA SER A 80 -24.51 0.20 6.94
C SER A 80 -24.12 1.67 6.74
N PHE A 81 -23.11 1.93 5.90
CA PHE A 81 -22.73 3.30 5.50
C PHE A 81 -23.86 4.01 4.75
N ASP A 82 -24.59 3.31 3.88
CA ASP A 82 -25.69 3.91 3.09
C ASP A 82 -26.82 4.43 4.01
N SER A 83 -27.19 3.65 5.02
CA SER A 83 -28.23 4.05 5.98
C SER A 83 -27.82 5.31 6.75
N ILE A 84 -26.57 5.35 7.23
CA ILE A 84 -26.03 6.51 7.95
C ILE A 84 -25.88 7.72 7.04
N SER A 85 -25.48 7.52 5.78
CA SER A 85 -25.37 8.57 4.77
C SER A 85 -26.71 9.24 4.48
N GLN A 86 -27.77 8.45 4.32
CA GLN A 86 -29.14 8.94 4.14
C GLN A 86 -29.64 9.70 5.36
N GLU A 87 -29.42 9.17 6.57
CA GLU A 87 -29.80 9.83 7.82
C GLU A 87 -29.10 11.19 8.00
N LEU A 88 -27.81 11.25 7.66
CA LEU A 88 -27.01 12.48 7.76
C LEU A 88 -27.20 13.43 6.57
N GLN A 89 -28.00 13.05 5.58
CA GLN A 89 -28.21 13.81 4.33
C GLN A 89 -26.87 14.19 3.67
N ALA A 90 -25.96 13.21 3.59
CA ALA A 90 -24.66 13.43 2.97
C ALA A 90 -24.79 13.87 1.50
N HIS A 91 -23.79 14.56 1.00
CA HIS A 91 -23.72 15.03 -0.37
C HIS A 91 -23.85 13.86 -1.36
N ALA A 92 -24.57 14.05 -2.47
CA ALA A 92 -24.81 13.01 -3.48
C ALA A 92 -23.53 12.46 -4.15
N ALA A 93 -22.43 13.21 -4.05
CA ALA A 93 -21.11 12.79 -4.53
C ALA A 93 -20.41 11.80 -3.58
N VAL A 94 -20.91 11.62 -2.36
CA VAL A 94 -20.36 10.63 -1.41
C VAL A 94 -20.84 9.24 -1.80
N GLN A 95 -19.90 8.31 -1.94
CA GLN A 95 -20.16 6.94 -2.35
C GLN A 95 -19.42 5.95 -1.42
N PHE A 96 -19.85 4.69 -1.43
CA PHE A 96 -19.26 3.64 -0.59
C PHE A 96 -18.93 2.40 -1.42
N ALA A 97 -17.77 1.79 -1.15
CA ALA A 97 -17.43 0.48 -1.67
C ALA A 97 -18.38 -0.59 -1.13
N SER A 98 -18.67 -1.60 -1.95
CA SER A 98 -19.43 -2.78 -1.51
C SER A 98 -18.58 -3.61 -0.55
N GLY A 99 -19.21 -4.15 0.50
CA GLY A 99 -18.53 -5.04 1.45
C GLY A 99 -17.71 -4.32 2.52
N LEU A 100 -17.95 -3.02 2.76
CA LEU A 100 -17.42 -2.35 3.94
C LEU A 100 -18.10 -2.89 5.20
N GLU A 101 -17.33 -3.55 6.05
CA GLU A 101 -17.80 -4.13 7.31
C GLU A 101 -17.23 -3.34 8.49
N VAL A 102 -18.04 -2.45 9.07
CA VAL A 102 -17.68 -1.68 10.26
C VAL A 102 -18.76 -1.88 11.33
N THR A 103 -18.33 -2.19 12.55
CA THR A 103 -19.23 -2.44 13.69
C THR A 103 -19.41 -1.23 14.60
N ASP A 104 -18.49 -0.24 14.57
CA ASP A 104 -18.63 1.01 15.34
C ASP A 104 -19.43 2.06 14.55
N GLU A 105 -20.70 2.24 14.90
CA GLU A 105 -21.59 3.24 14.28
C GLU A 105 -21.05 4.66 14.40
N SER A 106 -20.41 5.00 15.51
CA SER A 106 -19.88 6.34 15.74
C SER A 106 -18.73 6.67 14.78
N LEU A 107 -17.92 5.66 14.43
CA LEU A 107 -16.87 5.78 13.41
C LEU A 107 -17.50 6.00 12.03
N VAL A 108 -18.47 5.17 11.65
CA VAL A 108 -19.18 5.30 10.36
C VAL A 108 -19.76 6.71 10.20
N ARG A 109 -20.44 7.23 11.22
CA ARG A 109 -20.97 8.61 11.22
C ARG A 109 -19.88 9.66 11.05
N ALA A 110 -18.73 9.50 11.72
CA ALA A 110 -17.62 10.43 11.60
C ALA A 110 -16.99 10.39 10.19
N THR A 111 -16.81 9.20 9.64
CA THR A 111 -16.28 8.98 8.29
C THR A 111 -17.19 9.57 7.22
N VAL A 112 -18.51 9.36 7.33
CA VAL A 112 -19.50 9.96 6.41
C VAL A 112 -19.46 11.49 6.49
N LYS A 113 -19.34 12.08 7.69
CA LYS A 113 -19.22 13.53 7.86
C LYS A 113 -17.93 14.09 7.24
N LEU A 114 -16.82 13.37 7.34
CA LEU A 114 -15.57 13.77 6.72
C LEU A 114 -15.68 13.69 5.19
N ALA A 115 -16.24 12.61 4.66
CA ALA A 115 -16.48 12.44 3.23
C ALA A 115 -17.42 13.53 2.67
N ASP A 116 -18.51 13.86 3.37
CA ASP A 116 -19.42 14.97 3.01
C ASP A 116 -18.70 16.32 2.99
N ALA A 117 -17.90 16.60 4.03
CA ALA A 117 -17.15 17.85 4.10
C ALA A 117 -16.12 17.99 2.96
N LEU A 118 -15.44 16.89 2.60
CA LEU A 118 -14.55 16.84 1.44
C LEU A 118 -15.34 17.01 0.13
N ALA A 119 -16.44 16.27 -0.07
CA ALA A 119 -17.26 16.37 -1.28
C ALA A 119 -17.83 17.77 -1.52
N ARG A 120 -18.03 18.57 -0.46
CA ARG A 120 -18.50 19.96 -0.52
C ARG A 120 -17.37 21.00 -0.59
N GLY A 121 -16.11 20.59 -0.42
CA GLY A 121 -14.99 21.51 -0.27
C GLY A 121 -15.07 22.39 1.00
N ASP A 122 -15.79 21.98 2.04
CA ASP A 122 -16.01 22.77 3.26
C ASP A 122 -14.82 22.64 4.23
N ALA A 123 -13.80 23.48 4.04
CA ALA A 123 -12.59 23.48 4.87
C ALA A 123 -12.88 23.62 6.37
N SER A 124 -13.93 24.37 6.75
CA SER A 124 -14.27 24.57 8.16
C SER A 124 -14.80 23.29 8.80
N LYS A 125 -15.64 22.53 8.09
CA LYS A 125 -16.09 21.21 8.56
C LYS A 125 -14.98 20.17 8.57
N VAL A 126 -14.11 20.16 7.56
CA VAL A 126 -12.95 19.25 7.56
C VAL A 126 -12.06 19.55 8.76
N ARG A 127 -11.72 20.82 9.01
CA ARG A 127 -10.94 21.25 10.19
C ARG A 127 -11.54 20.83 11.53
N ALA A 128 -12.87 20.76 11.63
CA ALA A 128 -13.55 20.34 12.85
C ALA A 128 -13.47 18.83 13.12
N LEU A 129 -13.13 18.03 12.10
CA LEU A 129 -13.05 16.57 12.17
C LEU A 129 -11.62 16.05 12.19
N VAL A 130 -10.62 16.86 11.85
CA VAL A 130 -9.22 16.43 11.82
C VAL A 130 -8.47 16.82 13.08
N SER A 131 -7.32 16.18 13.29
CA SER A 131 -6.42 16.51 14.39
C SER A 131 -5.76 17.89 14.21
N LYS A 132 -5.16 18.42 15.29
CA LYS A 132 -4.48 19.73 15.25
C LYS A 132 -3.36 19.83 14.21
N PRO A 133 -2.49 18.82 14.01
CA PRO A 133 -1.53 18.83 12.91
C PRO A 133 -2.18 18.93 11.53
N ALA A 134 -3.19 18.12 11.25
CA ALA A 134 -3.91 18.14 9.98
C ALA A 134 -4.69 19.45 9.76
N GLU A 135 -5.27 20.01 10.83
CA GLU A 135 -5.94 21.32 10.80
C GLU A 135 -4.99 22.44 10.32
N ARG A 136 -3.72 22.43 10.79
CA ARG A 136 -2.71 23.40 10.36
C ARG A 136 -2.41 23.30 8.87
N LEU A 137 -2.34 22.08 8.34
CA LEU A 137 -2.14 21.85 6.90
C LEU A 137 -3.30 22.42 6.09
N ILE A 138 -4.54 22.18 6.50
CA ILE A 138 -5.73 22.74 5.82
C ILE A 138 -5.73 24.26 5.85
N ARG A 139 -5.43 24.87 7.01
CA ARG A 139 -5.30 26.33 7.11
C ARG A 139 -4.23 26.89 6.19
N SER A 140 -3.10 26.18 6.06
CA SER A 140 -2.05 26.55 5.12
C SER A 140 -2.57 26.54 3.68
N MET A 141 -3.30 25.50 3.27
CA MET A 141 -3.89 25.38 1.94
C MET A 141 -4.95 26.44 1.64
N GLU A 142 -5.78 26.80 2.63
CA GLU A 142 -6.72 27.92 2.52
C GLU A 142 -5.97 29.25 2.34
N SER A 143 -4.96 29.50 3.18
CA SER A 143 -4.19 30.75 3.14
C SER A 143 -3.37 30.93 1.86
N SER A 144 -2.91 29.83 1.26
CA SER A 144 -2.20 29.84 -0.03
C SER A 144 -3.14 29.86 -1.23
N GLY A 145 -4.46 29.81 -1.01
CA GLY A 145 -5.46 29.78 -2.08
C GLY A 145 -5.53 28.46 -2.86
N VAL A 146 -4.88 27.39 -2.39
CA VAL A 146 -4.80 26.10 -3.08
C VAL A 146 -6.01 25.21 -2.76
N TRP A 147 -6.65 25.42 -1.60
CA TRP A 147 -7.81 24.63 -1.18
C TRP A 147 -8.98 24.72 -2.16
N GLU A 148 -9.41 25.95 -2.50
CA GLU A 148 -10.63 26.15 -3.30
C GLU A 148 -10.52 25.55 -4.71
N PRO A 149 -9.44 25.78 -5.48
CA PRO A 149 -9.26 25.11 -6.78
C PRO A 149 -9.15 23.59 -6.66
N GLY A 150 -8.48 23.08 -5.62
CA GLY A 150 -8.30 21.65 -5.42
C GLY A 150 -9.60 20.91 -5.05
N MET A 151 -10.57 21.62 -4.47
CA MET A 151 -11.84 21.04 -4.05
C MET A 151 -13.00 21.33 -5.01
N SER A 152 -12.89 22.36 -5.87
CA SER A 152 -13.97 22.74 -6.80
C SER A 152 -14.22 21.73 -7.92
N ASP A 153 -13.22 20.90 -8.22
CA ASP A 153 -13.28 19.89 -9.28
C ASP A 153 -13.59 18.47 -8.76
N VAL A 154 -13.91 18.33 -7.47
CA VAL A 154 -14.28 17.04 -6.87
C VAL A 154 -15.67 16.61 -7.36
N GLU A 155 -15.70 15.51 -8.10
CA GLU A 155 -16.93 14.90 -8.64
C GLU A 155 -17.51 13.83 -7.73
N ALA A 156 -16.64 13.09 -7.02
CA ALA A 156 -17.03 12.04 -6.10
C ALA A 156 -16.01 11.84 -4.97
N VAL A 157 -16.49 11.44 -3.80
CA VAL A 157 -15.66 10.97 -2.68
C VAL A 157 -16.15 9.59 -2.29
N ARG A 158 -15.37 8.56 -2.63
CA ARG A 158 -15.72 7.16 -2.39
C ARG A 158 -14.95 6.61 -1.20
N VAL A 159 -15.65 6.11 -0.18
CA VAL A 159 -15.01 5.37 0.93
C VAL A 159 -14.69 3.96 0.42
N VAL A 160 -13.41 3.63 0.30
CA VAL A 160 -12.93 2.35 -0.26
C VAL A 160 -12.40 1.39 0.78
N TYR A 161 -12.10 1.90 1.98
CA TYR A 161 -11.71 1.10 3.13
C TYR A 161 -12.05 1.84 4.42
N ALA A 162 -12.55 1.11 5.42
CA ALA A 162 -12.70 1.56 6.78
C ALA A 162 -12.58 0.34 7.70
N GLY A 163 -11.57 0.31 8.57
CA GLY A 163 -11.32 -0.86 9.41
C GLY A 163 -10.39 -0.55 10.58
N PRO A 164 -10.34 -1.42 11.60
CA PRO A 164 -9.39 -1.27 12.70
C PRO A 164 -7.96 -1.37 12.17
N VAL A 165 -7.03 -0.68 12.84
CA VAL A 165 -5.62 -1.05 12.74
C VAL A 165 -5.47 -2.38 13.45
N ASP A 166 -5.62 -3.48 12.73
CA ASP A 166 -5.29 -4.78 13.30
C ASP A 166 -3.79 -4.79 13.59
N GLU A 167 -3.39 -5.05 14.84
CA GLU A 167 -1.98 -5.24 15.18
C GLU A 167 -1.33 -6.32 14.31
N SER A 168 -2.12 -7.28 13.82
CA SER A 168 -1.65 -8.32 12.89
C SER A 168 -1.25 -7.71 11.53
N ALA A 169 -1.97 -6.70 11.04
CA ALA A 169 -1.67 -6.01 9.79
C ALA A 169 -0.35 -5.21 9.86
N ASN A 170 0.08 -4.79 11.06
CA ASN A 170 1.39 -4.18 11.32
C ASN A 170 2.51 -5.20 11.58
N LYS A 171 2.16 -6.46 11.79
CA LYS A 171 3.11 -7.56 12.02
C LYS A 171 3.15 -8.43 10.77
N ILE A 172 3.72 -7.91 9.68
CA ILE A 172 4.34 -8.80 8.68
C ILE A 172 5.46 -9.54 9.42
N THR A 173 5.21 -10.80 9.77
CA THR A 173 6.21 -11.70 10.37
C THR A 173 6.77 -12.62 9.30
N MET A 174 7.98 -13.10 9.49
CA MET A 174 8.59 -14.07 8.58
C MET A 174 7.74 -15.34 8.45
N GLU A 175 7.06 -15.74 9.54
CA GLU A 175 6.15 -16.89 9.53
C GLU A 175 4.96 -16.65 8.59
N ALA A 176 4.30 -15.49 8.65
CA ALA A 176 3.19 -15.15 7.76
C ALA A 176 3.62 -15.12 6.29
N VAL A 177 4.81 -14.56 6.04
CA VAL A 177 5.46 -14.56 4.73
C VAL A 177 5.65 -15.97 4.19
N VAL A 178 6.25 -16.85 4.99
CA VAL A 178 6.53 -18.23 4.58
C VAL A 178 5.27 -19.06 4.44
N GLU A 179 4.28 -18.87 5.32
CA GLU A 179 2.98 -19.55 5.24
C GLU A 179 2.28 -19.25 3.91
N ALA A 180 2.25 -17.98 3.50
CA ALA A 180 1.61 -17.58 2.27
C ALA A 180 2.32 -18.04 0.99
N MET A 181 3.65 -18.20 1.04
CA MET A 181 4.39 -18.84 -0.05
C MET A 181 4.15 -20.36 -0.11
N GLY A 182 3.83 -20.99 1.03
CA GLY A 182 3.46 -22.40 1.10
C GLY A 182 1.99 -22.66 0.75
N ALA A 183 1.12 -21.67 0.90
CA ALA A 183 -0.28 -21.76 0.54
C ALA A 183 -0.44 -21.85 -1.00
N LYS A 184 -1.44 -22.61 -1.44
CA LYS A 184 -1.76 -22.73 -2.88
C LYS A 184 -2.11 -21.33 -3.42
N GLN A 185 -1.58 -21.03 -4.60
CA GLN A 185 -1.81 -19.81 -5.40
C GLN A 185 -3.14 -19.11 -5.07
N GLY A 186 -3.07 -17.92 -4.46
CA GLY A 186 -4.24 -17.08 -4.19
C GLY A 186 -4.41 -16.55 -2.75
N SER A 187 -3.55 -16.91 -1.80
CA SER A 187 -3.58 -16.27 -0.48
C SER A 187 -2.84 -14.94 -0.51
N GLU A 188 -3.59 -13.84 -0.54
CA GLU A 188 -3.04 -12.51 -0.30
C GLU A 188 -2.65 -12.40 1.19
N ILE A 189 -1.40 -12.04 1.47
CA ILE A 189 -1.00 -11.67 2.84
C ILE A 189 -1.46 -10.24 3.07
N PRO A 190 -2.31 -9.97 4.08
CA PRO A 190 -2.62 -8.61 4.46
C PRO A 190 -1.32 -7.81 4.69
N GLY A 191 -1.13 -6.72 3.94
CA GLY A 191 0.02 -5.84 4.05
C GLY A 191 1.25 -6.22 3.20
N MET A 192 1.28 -7.38 2.53
CA MET A 192 2.36 -7.70 1.58
C MET A 192 2.02 -7.18 0.17
N THR A 193 2.75 -6.16 -0.28
CA THR A 193 2.61 -5.68 -1.66
C THR A 193 3.20 -6.71 -2.66
N PRO A 194 2.73 -6.74 -3.93
CA PRO A 194 3.31 -7.62 -4.96
C PRO A 194 4.82 -7.45 -5.13
N GLU A 195 5.30 -6.20 -5.02
CA GLU A 195 6.73 -5.87 -5.09
C GLU A 195 7.50 -6.44 -3.90
N LEU A 196 6.97 -6.31 -2.68
CA LEU A 196 7.55 -6.92 -1.49
C LEU A 196 7.59 -8.44 -1.61
N ALA A 197 6.48 -9.06 -2.05
CA ALA A 197 6.40 -10.48 -2.29
C ALA A 197 7.48 -10.94 -3.28
N TYR A 198 7.70 -10.19 -4.35
CA TYR A 198 8.74 -10.47 -5.34
C TYR A 198 10.15 -10.37 -4.74
N GLN A 199 10.46 -9.31 -3.99
CA GLN A 199 11.77 -9.11 -3.37
C GLN A 199 12.09 -10.21 -2.34
N VAL A 200 11.10 -10.57 -1.52
CA VAL A 200 11.20 -11.69 -0.57
C VAL A 200 11.43 -13.01 -1.30
N ALA A 201 10.60 -13.30 -2.31
CA ALA A 201 10.73 -14.52 -3.12
C ALA A 201 12.10 -14.59 -3.83
N TYR A 202 12.62 -13.46 -4.28
CA TYR A 202 13.94 -13.35 -4.88
C TYR A 202 15.07 -13.66 -3.89
N ILE A 203 15.05 -13.06 -2.69
CA ILE A 203 16.05 -13.32 -1.64
C ILE A 203 16.01 -14.81 -1.23
N MET A 204 14.81 -15.35 -1.02
CA MET A 204 14.62 -16.77 -0.71
C MET A 204 15.11 -17.67 -1.83
N GLY A 205 14.67 -17.44 -3.06
CA GLY A 205 15.07 -18.21 -4.24
C GLY A 205 16.58 -18.20 -4.45
N LYS A 206 17.22 -17.03 -4.32
CA LYS A 206 18.68 -16.88 -4.40
C LYS A 206 19.40 -17.69 -3.32
N SER A 207 18.89 -17.69 -2.10
CA SER A 207 19.49 -18.45 -0.98
C SER A 207 19.31 -19.97 -1.14
N MET A 208 18.24 -20.41 -1.78
CA MET A 208 17.92 -21.82 -2.01
C MET A 208 18.50 -22.39 -3.31
N ALA A 209 18.82 -21.52 -4.29
CA ALA A 209 19.23 -21.91 -5.64
C ALA A 209 20.41 -22.89 -5.64
N LEU A 210 21.38 -22.72 -4.73
CA LEU A 210 22.52 -23.62 -4.62
C LEU A 210 22.08 -25.05 -4.26
N GLU A 211 21.18 -25.21 -3.30
CA GLU A 211 20.69 -26.53 -2.89
C GLU A 211 19.77 -27.17 -3.92
N ILE A 212 18.96 -26.36 -4.60
CA ILE A 212 18.14 -26.82 -5.72
C ILE A 212 19.06 -27.34 -6.83
N SER A 213 20.09 -26.58 -7.20
CA SER A 213 21.04 -26.98 -8.25
C SER A 213 21.82 -28.25 -7.93
N GLN A 214 22.05 -28.54 -6.64
CA GLN A 214 22.72 -29.75 -6.18
C GLN A 214 21.79 -30.97 -6.10
N SER A 215 20.47 -30.74 -5.97
CA SER A 215 19.47 -31.80 -5.76
C SER A 215 18.64 -32.11 -7.00
N VAL A 216 18.53 -31.16 -7.93
CA VAL A 216 17.79 -31.30 -9.19
C VAL A 216 18.75 -31.06 -10.34
N ASP A 217 19.01 -32.13 -11.09
CA ASP A 217 19.82 -32.06 -12.31
C ASP A 217 18.99 -31.46 -13.45
N VAL A 218 18.96 -30.12 -13.52
CA VAL A 218 18.21 -29.36 -14.53
C VAL A 218 18.65 -29.67 -15.96
N THR A 219 19.83 -30.26 -16.17
CA THR A 219 20.31 -30.65 -17.50
C THR A 219 19.53 -31.84 -18.08
N LYS A 220 18.81 -32.58 -17.23
CA LYS A 220 17.94 -33.68 -17.62
C LYS A 220 16.50 -33.25 -17.93
N PHE A 221 16.24 -31.95 -17.99
CA PHE A 221 14.91 -31.45 -18.34
C PHE A 221 14.60 -31.75 -19.80
N THR A 222 13.69 -32.70 -20.03
CA THR A 222 13.11 -33.01 -21.34
C THR A 222 11.59 -32.87 -21.27
N PRO A 223 10.90 -32.63 -22.39
CA PRO A 223 9.44 -32.60 -22.41
C PRO A 223 8.80 -33.84 -21.77
N GLU A 224 9.37 -35.03 -22.01
CA GLU A 224 8.87 -36.31 -21.51
C GLU A 224 9.02 -36.48 -19.99
N ASN A 225 10.00 -35.80 -19.38
CA ASN A 225 10.26 -35.86 -17.94
C ASN A 225 9.86 -34.57 -17.20
N SER A 226 9.33 -33.58 -17.92
CA SER A 226 9.04 -32.24 -17.39
C SER A 226 8.10 -32.27 -16.18
N GLU A 227 7.01 -33.05 -16.25
CA GLU A 227 6.06 -33.21 -15.15
C GLU A 227 6.72 -33.82 -13.91
N LYS A 228 7.51 -34.89 -14.09
CA LYS A 228 8.24 -35.54 -12.99
C LYS A 228 9.27 -34.61 -12.37
N MET A 229 9.98 -33.83 -13.18
CA MET A 229 10.97 -32.87 -12.70
C MET A 229 10.31 -31.70 -11.97
N MET A 230 9.20 -31.17 -12.48
CA MET A 230 8.43 -30.11 -11.81
C MET A 230 7.88 -30.59 -10.47
N LYS A 231 7.41 -31.84 -10.38
CA LYS A 231 6.98 -32.43 -9.11
C LYS A 231 8.15 -32.57 -8.13
N ALA A 232 9.30 -33.07 -8.57
CA ALA A 232 10.49 -33.18 -7.74
C ALA A 232 10.99 -31.80 -7.26
N LEU A 233 10.96 -30.80 -8.14
CA LEU A 233 11.29 -29.43 -7.81
C LEU A 233 10.30 -28.84 -6.79
N GLN A 234 9.00 -29.10 -6.96
CA GLN A 234 7.96 -28.66 -6.02
C GLN A 234 8.14 -29.30 -4.63
N GLU A 235 8.38 -30.61 -4.57
CA GLU A 235 8.68 -31.33 -3.32
C GLU A 235 9.93 -30.76 -2.65
N LYS A 236 10.98 -30.49 -3.44
CA LYS A 236 12.22 -29.89 -2.92
C LYS A 236 12.02 -28.47 -2.42
N MET A 237 11.29 -27.64 -3.15
CA MET A 237 10.95 -26.28 -2.73
C MET A 237 10.18 -26.32 -1.41
N SER A 238 9.18 -27.20 -1.27
CA SER A 238 8.44 -27.36 -0.01
C SER A 238 9.34 -27.77 1.15
N GLU A 239 10.31 -28.67 0.93
CA GLU A 239 11.29 -29.08 1.93
C GLU A 239 12.21 -27.90 2.33
N LEU A 240 12.72 -27.16 1.35
CA LEU A 240 13.62 -26.03 1.56
C LEU A 240 12.92 -24.87 2.25
N THR A 241 11.65 -24.60 1.94
CA THR A 241 10.85 -23.58 2.63
C THR A 241 10.70 -23.89 4.12
N GLY A 242 10.47 -25.15 4.51
CA GLY A 242 10.45 -25.55 5.92
C GLY A 242 11.82 -25.38 6.60
N LYS A 243 12.91 -25.66 5.88
CA LYS A 243 14.28 -25.43 6.34
C LYS A 243 14.65 -23.94 6.39
N PHE A 244 14.07 -23.11 5.54
CA PHE A 244 14.36 -21.67 5.47
C PHE A 244 14.12 -20.97 6.79
N LEU A 245 13.11 -21.38 7.55
CA LEU A 245 12.79 -20.79 8.85
C LEU A 245 13.72 -21.27 9.98
N THR A 246 14.28 -22.48 9.87
CA THR A 246 14.90 -23.17 11.01
C THR A 246 16.42 -23.35 10.85
N ASP A 247 16.91 -23.48 9.62
CA ASP A 247 18.32 -23.77 9.37
C ASP A 247 19.17 -22.49 9.46
N SER A 248 20.28 -22.58 10.20
CA SER A 248 21.24 -21.48 10.38
C SER A 248 21.88 -21.00 9.09
N LYS A 249 21.97 -21.85 8.05
CA LYS A 249 22.54 -21.45 6.75
C LYS A 249 21.73 -20.36 6.03
N TYR A 250 20.45 -20.20 6.37
CA TYR A 250 19.58 -19.17 5.81
C TYR A 250 19.47 -17.93 6.70
N GLU A 251 20.21 -17.85 7.81
CA GLU A 251 20.12 -16.74 8.76
C GLU A 251 20.40 -15.38 8.10
N ALA A 252 21.39 -15.30 7.20
CA ALA A 252 21.69 -14.07 6.47
C ALA A 252 20.52 -13.62 5.57
N ALA A 253 19.90 -14.56 4.85
CA ALA A 253 18.75 -14.27 4.00
C ALA A 253 17.52 -13.87 4.82
N ARG A 254 17.28 -14.52 5.97
CA ARG A 254 16.22 -14.12 6.91
C ARG A 254 16.45 -12.71 7.42
N LYS A 255 17.69 -12.37 7.80
CA LYS A 255 18.05 -11.03 8.26
C LYS A 255 17.86 -9.99 7.17
N GLU A 256 18.23 -10.28 5.93
CA GLU A 256 18.00 -9.39 4.79
C GLU A 256 16.51 -9.12 4.56
N ILE A 257 15.67 -10.15 4.64
CA ILE A 257 14.20 -10.00 4.57
C ILE A 257 13.65 -9.23 5.78
N GLU A 258 14.14 -9.50 7.00
CA GLU A 258 13.76 -8.75 8.21
C GLU A 258 14.12 -7.28 8.09
N GLU A 259 15.33 -6.95 7.59
CA GLU A 259 15.75 -5.58 7.32
C GLU A 259 14.87 -4.94 6.24
N LEU A 260 14.49 -5.68 5.20
CA LEU A 260 13.59 -5.20 4.16
C LEU A 260 12.18 -4.92 4.70
N ILE A 261 11.64 -5.81 5.54
CA ILE A 261 10.38 -5.61 6.27
C ILE A 261 10.50 -4.43 7.25
N ALA A 262 11.62 -4.30 7.96
CA ALA A 262 11.84 -3.22 8.91
C ALA A 262 11.97 -1.85 8.21
N ASN A 263 12.66 -1.80 7.06
CA ASN A 263 12.77 -0.59 6.23
C ASN A 263 11.41 -0.17 5.65
N LEU A 264 10.54 -1.12 5.36
CA LEU A 264 9.14 -0.84 5.03
C LEU A 264 8.39 -0.23 6.21
N LYS A 265 8.51 -0.80 7.41
CA LYS A 265 7.89 -0.27 8.63
C LYS A 265 8.41 1.13 8.99
N GLY A 266 9.70 1.40 8.76
CA GLY A 266 10.33 2.68 9.07
C GLY A 266 9.97 3.83 8.12
N ASN A 267 9.48 3.52 6.92
CA ASN A 267 9.11 4.52 5.91
C ASN A 267 7.59 4.64 5.70
N ALA A 268 6.82 3.59 6.00
CA ALA A 268 5.35 3.58 5.95
C ALA A 268 4.76 3.74 7.35
N GLU A 269 4.91 4.92 7.94
CA GLU A 269 4.15 5.24 9.15
C GLU A 269 2.67 5.34 8.76
N LEU A 270 1.91 4.29 9.06
CA LEU A 270 0.45 4.37 9.01
C LEU A 270 0.01 5.56 9.86
N PRO A 271 -1.01 6.32 9.43
CA PRO A 271 -1.46 7.43 10.24
C PRO A 271 -1.88 6.94 11.62
N ALA A 272 -1.49 7.67 12.65
CA ALA A 272 -1.86 7.35 14.01
C ALA A 272 -3.38 7.23 14.16
N GLY A 273 -3.83 6.14 14.77
CA GLY A 273 -5.20 5.95 15.20
C GLY A 273 -5.55 4.48 15.44
N ASP A 274 -6.71 4.25 16.06
CA ASP A 274 -7.25 2.91 16.32
C ASP A 274 -7.86 2.30 15.04
N PHE A 275 -8.24 3.16 14.08
CA PHE A 275 -8.85 2.79 12.81
C PHE A 275 -8.18 3.51 11.65
N LEU A 276 -8.36 2.96 10.45
CA LEU A 276 -7.89 3.50 9.20
C LEU A 276 -9.06 3.66 8.23
N VAL A 277 -9.04 4.76 7.48
CA VAL A 277 -10.03 5.10 6.46
C VAL A 277 -9.34 5.56 5.18
N LEU A 278 -9.70 4.97 4.04
CA LEU A 278 -9.28 5.43 2.71
C LEU A 278 -10.46 6.01 1.96
N PHE A 279 -10.23 7.19 1.40
CA PHE A 279 -11.10 7.79 0.39
C PHE A 279 -10.41 7.73 -0.97
N ALA A 280 -11.14 7.33 -2.01
CA ALA A 280 -10.80 7.65 -3.39
C ALA A 280 -11.54 8.94 -3.77
N VAL A 281 -10.79 10.01 -3.99
CA VAL A 281 -11.31 11.33 -4.38
C VAL A 281 -11.22 11.43 -5.90
N GLN A 282 -12.36 11.52 -6.55
CA GLN A 282 -12.45 11.66 -8.01
C GLN A 282 -12.56 13.13 -8.39
N HIS A 283 -11.64 13.55 -9.25
CA HIS A 283 -11.63 14.81 -9.97
C HIS A 283 -11.92 14.58 -11.45
N LYS A 284 -12.00 15.65 -12.24
CA LYS A 284 -12.19 15.58 -13.69
C LYS A 284 -11.12 14.79 -14.44
N ASP A 285 -9.87 14.85 -13.95
CA ASP A 285 -8.70 14.26 -14.61
C ASP A 285 -8.36 12.84 -14.10
N GLY A 286 -9.09 12.35 -13.11
CA GLY A 286 -8.87 11.03 -12.51
C GLY A 286 -9.19 11.00 -11.02
N ALA A 287 -8.88 9.89 -10.38
CA ALA A 287 -9.10 9.64 -8.97
C ALA A 287 -7.78 9.33 -8.26
N GLU A 288 -7.65 9.84 -7.03
CA GLU A 288 -6.49 9.66 -6.16
C GLU A 288 -6.92 9.18 -4.77
N LEU A 289 -6.00 8.54 -4.04
CA LEU A 289 -6.26 8.09 -2.68
C LEU A 289 -5.89 9.15 -1.63
N SER A 290 -6.75 9.25 -0.61
CA SER A 290 -6.55 10.07 0.58
C SER A 290 -6.78 9.22 1.82
N GLY A 291 -5.69 8.89 2.51
CA GLY A 291 -5.70 8.03 3.70
C GLY A 291 -5.78 8.83 4.99
N TRP A 292 -6.48 8.27 5.97
CA TRP A 292 -6.68 8.87 7.28
C TRP A 292 -6.62 7.82 8.39
N GLY A 293 -5.91 8.14 9.47
CA GLY A 293 -6.02 7.42 10.74
C GLY A 293 -7.11 8.07 11.57
N ALA A 294 -7.93 7.27 12.23
CA ALA A 294 -9.05 7.73 13.04
C ALA A 294 -8.85 7.29 14.49
N GLU A 295 -8.92 8.24 15.42
CA GLU A 295 -8.80 8.01 16.86
C GLU A 295 -9.87 8.77 17.63
N LYS A 296 -10.29 8.25 18.79
CA LYS A 296 -11.17 9.00 19.71
C LYS A 296 -10.32 9.89 20.61
N ALA A 297 -10.41 11.20 20.42
CA ALA A 297 -9.81 12.20 21.29
C ALA A 297 -10.90 13.11 21.89
N PHE A 298 -10.91 13.21 23.23
CA PHE A 298 -11.90 14.00 23.98
C PHE A 298 -13.36 13.62 23.66
N GLY A 299 -13.62 12.32 23.50
CA GLY A 299 -14.96 11.79 23.21
C GLY A 299 -15.46 12.05 21.78
N LYS A 300 -14.59 12.49 20.87
CA LYS A 300 -14.91 12.71 19.45
C LYS A 300 -13.89 12.01 18.57
N TRP A 301 -14.34 11.54 17.42
CA TRP A 301 -13.44 11.06 16.38
C TRP A 301 -12.64 12.23 15.80
N GLN A 302 -11.32 12.04 15.70
CA GLN A 302 -10.41 12.91 14.99
C GLN A 302 -9.67 12.11 13.92
N PHE A 303 -9.48 12.73 12.76
CA PHE A 303 -8.78 12.14 11.64
C PHE A 303 -7.37 12.76 11.47
N ASN A 304 -6.37 11.90 11.44
CA ASN A 304 -4.98 12.21 11.15
C ASN A 304 -4.71 11.90 9.68
N ASN A 305 -4.11 12.82 8.93
CA ASN A 305 -3.76 12.51 7.55
C ASN A 305 -2.68 11.41 7.50
N GLY A 306 -2.85 10.45 6.60
CA GLY A 306 -1.89 9.41 6.29
C GLY A 306 -1.41 9.47 4.85
N THR A 307 -0.21 8.95 4.65
CA THR A 307 0.38 8.67 3.34
C THR A 307 -0.36 7.52 2.64
N THR A 308 -0.55 7.67 1.34
CA THR A 308 -1.18 6.69 0.43
C THR A 308 -0.28 6.41 -0.77
N VAL A 309 -0.57 5.36 -1.53
CA VAL A 309 0.07 5.20 -2.84
C VAL A 309 -0.22 6.41 -3.73
N ALA A 310 0.78 6.86 -4.49
CA ALA A 310 0.66 8.01 -5.39
C ALA A 310 0.01 7.65 -6.74
N ASP A 311 -0.69 6.51 -6.80
CA ASP A 311 -1.31 6.01 -8.01
C ASP A 311 -2.60 6.80 -8.29
N SER A 312 -2.73 7.27 -9.53
CA SER A 312 -3.99 7.81 -10.06
C SER A 312 -4.70 6.75 -10.88
N LYS A 313 -6.03 6.63 -10.74
CA LYS A 313 -6.88 5.80 -11.60
C LYS A 313 -7.84 6.68 -12.40
N PRO A 314 -8.35 6.24 -13.56
CA PRO A 314 -9.39 6.97 -14.28
C PRO A 314 -10.67 7.20 -13.46
N ARG A 315 -11.03 6.29 -12.54
CA ARG A 315 -12.25 6.39 -11.73
C ARG A 315 -12.04 5.95 -10.29
N ALA A 316 -12.82 6.51 -9.36
CA ALA A 316 -12.70 6.18 -7.93
C ALA A 316 -13.06 4.71 -7.61
N ASN A 317 -13.99 4.09 -8.34
CA ASN A 317 -14.39 2.70 -8.10
C ASN A 317 -13.32 1.67 -8.50
N GLU A 318 -12.28 2.08 -9.24
CA GLU A 318 -11.13 1.21 -9.53
C GLU A 318 -10.24 0.98 -8.31
N PHE A 319 -10.45 1.74 -7.22
CA PHE A 319 -9.80 1.50 -5.94
C PHE A 319 -10.61 0.59 -5.00
N ASP A 320 -11.77 0.10 -5.42
CA ASP A 320 -12.56 -0.83 -4.61
C ASP A 320 -11.77 -2.12 -4.34
N GLY A 321 -11.79 -2.59 -3.10
CA GLY A 321 -11.05 -3.79 -2.71
C GLY A 321 -9.54 -3.58 -2.50
N ILE A 322 -9.02 -2.35 -2.64
CA ILE A 322 -7.59 -2.08 -2.37
C ILE A 322 -7.20 -2.38 -0.91
N GLY A 323 -8.16 -2.28 0.01
CA GLY A 323 -7.95 -2.56 1.43
C GLY A 323 -6.81 -1.73 2.02
N LEU A 324 -5.99 -2.35 2.87
CA LEU A 324 -4.85 -1.70 3.48
C LEU A 324 -3.71 -1.38 2.51
N ALA A 325 -3.65 -2.01 1.32
CA ALA A 325 -2.59 -1.74 0.35
C ALA A 325 -2.63 -0.27 -0.15
N GLY A 326 -3.77 0.41 -0.03
CA GLY A 326 -3.90 1.84 -0.32
C GLY A 326 -3.07 2.73 0.60
N PHE A 327 -2.76 2.24 1.81
CA PHE A 327 -1.80 2.84 2.74
C PHE A 327 -0.42 2.22 2.50
N SER A 328 0.34 2.77 1.57
CA SER A 328 1.74 2.38 1.41
C SER A 328 2.59 3.62 1.30
N ALA A 329 3.67 3.68 2.08
CA ALA A 329 4.78 4.53 1.70
C ALA A 329 5.39 3.97 0.43
N ARG A 330 5.65 4.86 -0.51
CA ARG A 330 6.73 4.66 -1.46
C ARG A 330 7.97 4.19 -0.68
N LEU A 331 8.31 2.91 -0.79
CA LEU A 331 9.62 2.59 -1.37
C LEU A 331 9.64 3.44 -2.63
N ALA A 332 10.25 4.62 -2.56
CA ALA A 332 10.53 5.36 -3.77
C ALA A 332 11.15 4.33 -4.71
N GLU A 333 10.59 4.14 -5.91
CA GLU A 333 11.39 3.62 -7.01
C GLU A 333 12.69 4.42 -6.89
N ALA A 334 13.78 3.74 -6.50
CA ALA A 334 15.10 4.35 -6.59
C ALA A 334 15.12 4.93 -8.01
N PRO A 335 15.38 6.24 -8.18
CA PRO A 335 15.25 6.90 -9.45
C PRO A 335 15.87 5.96 -10.46
N LYS A 336 15.06 5.45 -11.41
CA LYS A 336 15.59 4.63 -12.49
C LYS A 336 16.70 5.46 -13.03
N ALA A 337 17.95 5.05 -12.75
CA ALA A 337 19.11 5.79 -13.17
C ALA A 337 18.91 5.90 -14.67
N ASP A 338 18.55 7.09 -15.12
CA ASP A 338 18.30 7.35 -16.53
C ASP A 338 19.52 6.77 -17.22
N ALA A 339 19.25 5.71 -17.98
CA ALA A 339 20.27 4.93 -18.64
C ALA A 339 21.22 5.93 -19.27
N GLU A 340 22.49 5.87 -18.84
CA GLU A 340 23.58 6.73 -19.31
C GLU A 340 23.27 7.18 -20.72
N ALA A 341 22.88 8.46 -20.84
CA ALA A 341 22.88 9.11 -22.13
C ALA A 341 24.30 8.94 -22.63
N LYS A 342 24.52 7.97 -23.52
CA LYS A 342 25.76 7.81 -24.24
C LYS A 342 26.11 9.21 -24.75
N PRO A 343 27.30 9.75 -24.45
CA PRO A 343 27.74 10.96 -25.08
C PRO A 343 27.80 10.64 -26.57
N GLY A 344 26.79 11.10 -27.30
CA GLY A 344 26.82 11.07 -28.75
C GLY A 344 28.00 11.91 -29.18
N GLU A 345 29.00 11.27 -29.77
CA GLU A 345 29.98 11.92 -30.65
C GLU A 345 29.19 12.60 -31.78
N GLY A 346 28.79 13.84 -31.54
CA GLY A 346 28.32 14.76 -32.55
C GLY A 346 29.50 15.16 -33.42
N LYS A 347 29.65 14.45 -34.55
CA LYS A 347 30.43 14.91 -35.69
C LYS A 347 29.79 16.21 -36.21
N PRO A 348 30.56 17.29 -36.43
CA PRO A 348 30.00 18.50 -37.03
C PRO A 348 29.73 18.22 -38.51
N GLU A 349 28.45 18.11 -38.87
CA GLU A 349 28.01 18.10 -40.26
C GLU A 349 27.53 19.49 -40.66
N ASP A 350 28.08 19.95 -41.78
CA ASP A 350 27.99 21.28 -42.34
C ASP A 350 26.55 21.79 -42.50
N ALA A 351 26.31 22.99 -41.97
CA ALA A 351 25.10 23.76 -42.19
C ALA A 351 25.01 24.18 -43.66
N LYS A 352 24.08 23.57 -44.40
CA LYS A 352 23.57 24.08 -45.67
C LYS A 352 22.31 24.92 -45.38
N PRO A 353 22.22 26.17 -45.86
CA PRO A 353 20.99 26.95 -45.73
C PRO A 353 19.95 26.41 -46.72
N GLU A 354 18.85 25.88 -46.21
CA GLU A 354 17.70 25.45 -47.01
C GLU A 354 16.66 26.57 -47.09
N GLU A 355 16.30 26.89 -48.33
CA GLU A 355 15.38 27.92 -48.78
C GLU A 355 13.97 27.81 -48.18
N ASP A 356 13.35 28.98 -48.01
CA ASP A 356 11.92 29.20 -47.84
C ASP A 356 11.06 28.26 -48.70
N GLN A 357 10.31 27.39 -48.05
CA GLN A 357 9.14 26.74 -48.66
C GLN A 357 7.87 27.53 -48.29
N PRO A 358 7.05 27.95 -49.28
CA PRO A 358 5.80 28.65 -49.02
C PRO A 358 4.76 27.72 -48.40
N ALA A 359 3.98 28.30 -47.49
CA ALA A 359 2.84 27.68 -46.82
C ALA A 359 1.87 27.04 -47.84
N LYS A 360 1.66 25.73 -47.73
CA LYS A 360 0.53 25.05 -48.36
C LYS A 360 -0.75 25.44 -47.62
N GLU A 361 -1.60 26.22 -48.29
CA GLU A 361 -3.01 26.41 -47.91
C GLU A 361 -3.70 25.04 -47.83
N GLY A 362 -4.11 24.66 -46.62
CA GLY A 362 -4.92 23.47 -46.37
C GLY A 362 -6.36 23.71 -46.80
N GLU A 363 -6.91 22.77 -47.55
CA GLU A 363 -8.32 22.75 -47.96
C GLU A 363 -9.27 22.89 -46.74
N PRO A 364 -10.35 23.67 -46.85
CA PRO A 364 -11.31 23.87 -45.76
C PRO A 364 -12.09 22.58 -45.47
N GLY A 365 -11.69 21.88 -44.40
CA GLY A 365 -12.44 20.76 -43.86
C GLY A 365 -13.79 21.17 -43.25
N PRO A 366 -14.72 20.21 -43.06
CA PRO A 366 -16.09 20.48 -42.61
C PRO A 366 -16.12 21.16 -41.23
N THR A 367 -16.75 22.33 -41.17
CA THR A 367 -16.87 23.12 -39.93
C THR A 367 -17.97 22.54 -39.03
N LYS A 368 -17.59 22.09 -37.82
CA LYS A 368 -18.52 21.64 -36.79
C LYS A 368 -19.04 22.84 -35.99
N LYS A 369 -20.35 23.14 -36.06
CA LYS A 369 -20.99 24.12 -35.17
C LYS A 369 -21.75 23.40 -34.05
N ARG A 370 -21.53 23.84 -32.81
CA ARG A 370 -22.31 23.40 -31.64
C ARG A 370 -23.55 24.29 -31.53
N THR A 371 -24.73 23.68 -31.64
CA THR A 371 -26.01 24.34 -31.36
C THR A 371 -26.62 23.78 -30.07
N PRO A 372 -27.62 24.46 -29.45
CA PRO A 372 -28.28 23.96 -28.24
C PRO A 372 -28.96 22.58 -28.39
N ALA A 373 -29.17 22.10 -29.62
CA ALA A 373 -29.74 20.79 -29.92
C ALA A 373 -28.68 19.69 -30.21
N GLY A 374 -27.38 20.01 -30.10
CA GLY A 374 -26.27 19.08 -30.36
C GLY A 374 -25.34 19.52 -31.50
N PRO A 375 -24.22 18.80 -31.72
CA PRO A 375 -23.25 19.11 -32.76
C PRO A 375 -23.80 18.77 -34.16
N VAL A 376 -23.82 19.75 -35.06
CA VAL A 376 -24.26 19.57 -36.45
C VAL A 376 -23.07 19.77 -37.39
N ASN A 377 -22.85 18.81 -38.30
CA ASN A 377 -21.88 18.92 -39.39
C ASN A 377 -22.54 19.68 -40.54
N ILE A 378 -21.97 20.83 -40.91
CA ILE A 378 -22.42 21.56 -42.11
C ILE A 378 -21.56 21.07 -43.28
N PRO A 379 -22.14 20.44 -44.33
CA PRO A 379 -21.39 20.10 -45.52
C PRO A 379 -20.88 21.38 -46.17
N GLY A 380 -19.57 21.44 -46.44
CA GLY A 380 -18.95 22.56 -47.14
C GLY A 380 -19.55 22.68 -48.55
N GLY A 381 -20.10 23.85 -48.87
CA GLY A 381 -20.60 24.15 -50.20
C GLY A 381 -19.43 24.29 -51.17
N GLY A 382 -19.45 23.49 -52.23
CA GLY A 382 -18.65 23.71 -53.44
C GLY A 382 -19.28 24.75 -54.36
#